data_AF-A0A1M5JN56-F1
#
_entry.id   AF-A0A1M5JN56-F1
#
_cell.length_a   1.000
_cell.length_b   1.000
_cell.length_c   1.000
_cell.angle_alpha   90.00
_cell.angle_beta   90.00
_cell.angle_gamma   90.00
#
_symmetry.space_group_name_H-M   'P 1'
#
loop_
_entity.id
_entity.type
_entity.pdbx_description
1 polymer ?
#
loop_
_entity_poly.entity_id
_entity_poly.type
_entity_poly.pdbx_seq_one_letter_code
_entity_poly.pdbx_strand_id
1 'polypeptide(L)'
;MIKRLFALALLACTWAHAATPASEAQWIAAAQTAVAFGQAQGLPIELEVVSGDGLSGHTPVGIWSENGRCTLVVSAKDNPTAERVSTMVDPAVLDLFLTGAAIHEVGHCHRRLQGYPHNEKLLPVVAWIGPVKQWFTRRILTEEAYADMTEVAWLARYHPQQYDAVMQEIHKVRTRFREPKHDTLPWLEIAMATGPRDDGRDLFLLADMHLSRYR
;
A
#
# COMPACT_ATOMS: atom_id res chain seq x y z
N MET A 1 14.09 -16.68 -67.03
CA MET A 1 13.33 -15.50 -66.58
C MET A 1 13.00 -15.69 -65.10
N ILE A 2 13.71 -14.98 -64.21
CA ILE A 2 13.63 -15.15 -62.75
C ILE A 2 12.50 -14.27 -62.20
N LYS A 3 11.45 -14.89 -61.64
CA LYS A 3 10.39 -14.21 -60.89
C LYS A 3 10.92 -13.82 -59.50
N ARG A 4 10.98 -12.51 -59.22
CA ARG A 4 11.26 -11.98 -57.87
C ARG A 4 9.95 -11.84 -57.10
N LEU A 5 9.83 -12.56 -55.99
CA LEU A 5 8.79 -12.36 -54.98
C LEU A 5 9.35 -11.40 -53.91
N PHE A 6 8.70 -10.24 -53.76
CA PHE A 6 8.95 -9.31 -52.66
C PHE A 6 8.01 -9.67 -51.50
N ALA A 7 8.57 -10.07 -50.36
CA ALA A 7 7.84 -10.22 -49.11
C ALA A 7 7.86 -8.88 -48.36
N LEU A 8 6.68 -8.28 -48.17
CA LEU A 8 6.50 -7.08 -47.36
C LEU A 8 6.43 -7.48 -45.88
N ALA A 9 7.44 -7.13 -45.10
CA ALA A 9 7.40 -7.25 -43.64
C ALA A 9 6.63 -6.07 -43.06
N LEU A 10 5.43 -6.32 -42.53
CA LEU A 10 4.68 -5.35 -41.74
C LEU A 10 5.30 -5.26 -40.33
N LEU A 11 6.11 -4.22 -40.12
CA LEU A 11 6.53 -3.78 -38.79
C LEU A 11 5.31 -3.18 -38.07
N ALA A 12 4.72 -3.93 -37.15
CA ALA A 12 3.75 -3.41 -36.22
C ALA A 12 4.48 -2.53 -35.18
N CYS A 13 4.46 -1.21 -35.38
CA CYS A 13 4.80 -0.27 -34.31
C CYS A 13 3.72 -0.34 -33.23
N THR A 14 4.01 -1.02 -32.13
CA THR A 14 3.22 -0.88 -30.90
C THR A 14 3.48 0.51 -30.34
N TRP A 15 2.50 1.39 -30.45
CA TRP A 15 2.53 2.69 -29.76
C TRP A 15 2.49 2.41 -28.26
N ALA A 16 3.58 2.71 -27.56
CA ALA A 16 3.58 2.73 -26.10
C ALA A 16 2.67 3.87 -25.65
N HIS A 17 1.45 3.55 -25.21
CA HIS A 17 0.61 4.52 -24.52
C HIS A 17 1.29 4.84 -23.18
N ALA A 18 1.61 6.12 -22.96
CA ALA A 18 2.04 6.57 -21.65
C ALA A 18 0.93 6.24 -20.64
N ALA A 19 1.27 5.54 -19.55
CA ALA A 19 0.31 5.20 -18.51
C ALA A 19 -0.30 6.50 -17.96
N THR A 20 -1.63 6.58 -17.98
CA THR A 20 -2.33 7.73 -17.39
C THR A 20 -2.31 7.58 -15.87
N PRO A 21 -1.82 8.58 -15.11
CA PRO A 21 -1.87 8.54 -13.66
C PRO A 21 -3.31 8.41 -13.15
N ALA A 22 -3.48 7.84 -11.95
CA ALA A 22 -4.78 7.79 -11.31
C ALA A 22 -5.30 9.21 -11.04
N SER A 23 -6.58 9.41 -11.30
CA SER A 23 -7.28 10.64 -10.93
C SER A 23 -7.48 10.74 -9.41
N GLU A 24 -7.69 11.96 -8.90
CA GLU A 24 -8.09 12.17 -7.50
C GLU A 24 -9.37 11.38 -7.15
N ALA A 25 -10.32 11.29 -8.09
CA ALA A 25 -11.54 10.50 -7.91
C ALA A 25 -11.26 9.01 -7.67
N GLN A 26 -10.26 8.42 -8.33
CA GLN A 26 -9.87 7.02 -8.10
C GLN A 26 -9.26 6.84 -6.70
N TRP A 27 -8.40 7.75 -6.26
CA TRP A 27 -7.86 7.74 -4.90
C TRP A 27 -8.95 7.88 -3.83
N ILE A 28 -9.91 8.77 -4.05
CA ILE A 28 -11.07 8.94 -3.15
C ILE A 28 -11.92 7.66 -3.12
N ALA A 29 -12.22 7.05 -4.27
CA ALA A 29 -13.03 5.83 -4.34
C ALA A 29 -12.34 4.64 -3.64
N ALA A 30 -11.03 4.49 -3.81
CA ALA A 30 -10.23 3.50 -3.12
C ALA A 30 -10.29 3.69 -1.59
N ALA A 31 -10.10 4.93 -1.12
CA ALA A 31 -10.19 5.30 0.27
C ALA A 31 -11.58 5.08 0.88
N GLN A 32 -12.65 5.41 0.14
CA GLN A 32 -14.03 5.14 0.56
C GLN A 32 -14.28 3.65 0.76
N THR A 33 -13.76 2.81 -0.14
CA THR A 33 -13.84 1.35 -0.02
C THR A 33 -13.14 0.85 1.25
N ALA A 34 -11.94 1.36 1.52
CA ALA A 34 -11.18 1.00 2.72
C ALA A 34 -11.87 1.46 4.02
N VAL A 35 -12.42 2.68 4.05
CA VAL A 35 -13.20 3.19 5.19
C VAL A 35 -14.44 2.35 5.43
N ALA A 36 -15.20 2.00 4.38
CA ALA A 36 -16.35 1.13 4.50
C ALA A 36 -15.97 -0.26 5.03
N PHE A 37 -14.84 -0.81 4.57
CA PHE A 37 -14.29 -2.05 5.11
C PHE A 37 -13.95 -1.92 6.60
N GLY A 38 -13.19 -0.89 7.00
CA GLY A 38 -12.82 -0.67 8.40
C GLY A 38 -14.03 -0.49 9.32
N GLN A 39 -15.05 0.25 8.87
CA GLN A 39 -16.33 0.40 9.58
C GLN A 39 -17.06 -0.93 9.75
N ALA A 40 -17.06 -1.77 8.71
CA ALA A 40 -17.64 -3.12 8.78
C ALA A 40 -16.87 -4.04 9.76
N GLN A 41 -15.58 -3.78 10.01
CA GLN A 41 -14.81 -4.44 11.07
C GLN A 41 -14.97 -3.79 12.45
N GLY A 42 -15.85 -2.80 12.60
CA GLY A 42 -16.12 -2.12 13.87
C GLY A 42 -15.14 -1.00 14.24
N LEU A 43 -14.31 -0.54 13.30
CA LEU A 43 -13.39 0.56 13.54
C LEU A 43 -14.12 1.92 13.45
N PRO A 44 -13.92 2.86 14.41
CA PRO A 44 -14.34 4.25 14.29
C PRO A 44 -13.42 5.01 13.31
N ILE A 45 -13.53 4.67 12.03
CA ILE A 45 -12.76 5.27 10.94
C ILE A 45 -13.62 6.19 10.08
N GLU A 46 -13.09 7.37 9.76
CA GLU A 46 -13.71 8.37 8.88
C GLU A 46 -12.78 8.71 7.71
N LEU A 47 -13.34 9.30 6.65
CA LEU A 47 -12.59 9.78 5.49
C LEU A 47 -12.49 11.30 5.51
N GLU A 48 -11.30 11.83 5.27
CA GLU A 48 -11.05 13.24 4.99
C GLU A 48 -10.32 13.39 3.65
N VAL A 49 -10.71 14.39 2.86
CA VAL A 49 -10.05 14.71 1.58
C VAL A 49 -9.49 16.11 1.70
N VAL A 50 -8.17 16.24 1.51
CA VAL A 50 -7.45 17.51 1.64
C VAL A 50 -6.71 17.84 0.35
N SER A 51 -6.74 19.11 -0.04
CA SER A 51 -5.92 19.62 -1.14
C SER A 51 -4.54 20.04 -0.64
N GLY A 52 -3.49 19.83 -1.43
CA GLY A 52 -2.12 20.20 -1.06
C GLY A 52 -1.09 19.30 -1.72
N ASP A 53 0.19 19.50 -1.42
CA ASP A 53 1.31 18.73 -1.96
C ASP A 53 1.48 17.34 -1.30
N GLY A 54 0.44 16.84 -0.63
CA GLY A 54 0.41 15.55 0.07
C GLY A 54 0.41 15.66 1.59
N LEU A 55 0.39 14.49 2.25
CA LEU A 55 0.60 14.38 3.70
C LEU A 55 2.09 14.57 4.06
N SER A 56 2.44 14.49 5.35
CA SER A 56 3.85 14.45 5.74
C SER A 56 4.58 13.31 5.01
N GLY A 57 5.65 13.62 4.28
CA GLY A 57 6.31 12.65 3.38
C GLY A 57 5.70 12.58 1.96
N HIS A 58 4.76 13.47 1.64
CA HIS A 58 4.07 13.59 0.35
C HIS A 58 3.28 12.33 -0.05
N THR A 59 2.80 11.51 0.90
CA THR A 59 2.00 10.33 0.56
C THR A 59 0.59 10.73 0.09
N PRO A 60 0.01 10.02 -0.90
CA PRO A 60 -1.32 10.35 -1.44
C PRO A 60 -2.48 9.89 -0.56
N VAL A 61 -2.23 8.88 0.27
CA VAL A 61 -3.13 8.37 1.29
C VAL A 61 -2.32 8.18 2.58
N GLY A 62 -2.99 8.29 3.72
CA GLY A 62 -2.38 8.13 5.04
C GLY A 62 -3.45 8.20 6.13
N ILE A 63 -3.04 8.15 7.40
CA ILE A 63 -3.97 8.33 8.53
C ILE A 63 -3.55 9.35 9.58
N TRP A 64 -4.55 10.03 10.11
CA TRP A 64 -4.48 10.79 11.35
C TRP A 64 -5.23 10.06 12.45
N SER A 65 -4.72 10.16 13.67
CA SER A 65 -5.34 9.53 14.83
C SER A 65 -5.31 10.52 15.99
N GLU A 66 -6.49 10.90 16.45
CA GLU A 66 -6.69 11.88 17.52
C GLU A 66 -7.87 11.45 18.38
N ASN A 67 -7.71 11.53 19.71
CA ASN A 67 -8.78 11.28 20.69
C ASN A 67 -9.53 9.94 20.52
N GLY A 68 -8.82 8.87 20.14
CA GLY A 68 -9.43 7.54 19.94
C GLY A 68 -10.25 7.40 18.66
N ARG A 69 -10.16 8.36 17.73
CA ARG A 69 -10.67 8.25 16.36
C ARG A 69 -9.51 8.05 15.39
N CYS A 70 -9.79 7.35 14.29
CA CYS A 70 -8.89 7.28 13.14
C CYS A 70 -9.52 7.96 11.93
N THR A 71 -8.77 8.80 11.25
CA THR A 71 -9.19 9.44 10.00
C THR A 71 -8.24 8.97 8.91
N LEU A 72 -8.77 8.32 7.89
CA LEU A 72 -8.06 8.06 6.65
C LEU A 72 -8.12 9.34 5.80
N VAL A 73 -6.97 9.82 5.37
CA VAL A 73 -6.82 11.10 4.68
C VAL A 73 -6.34 10.85 3.25
N VAL A 74 -7.02 11.45 2.28
CA VAL A 74 -6.59 11.47 0.87
C VAL A 74 -6.06 12.85 0.53
N SER A 75 -4.85 12.90 -0.03
CA SER A 75 -4.21 14.11 -0.55
C SER A 75 -3.52 13.79 -1.88
N ALA A 76 -4.34 13.48 -2.89
CA ALA A 76 -3.87 13.04 -4.20
C ALA A 76 -3.77 14.16 -5.24
N LYS A 77 -4.62 15.18 -5.13
CA LYS A 77 -4.59 16.33 -6.04
C LYS A 77 -3.30 17.11 -5.91
N ASP A 78 -2.66 17.39 -7.04
CA ASP A 78 -1.37 18.09 -7.13
C ASP A 78 -0.23 17.42 -6.34
N ASN A 79 -0.38 16.12 -6.00
CA ASN A 79 0.62 15.34 -5.28
C ASN A 79 1.54 14.56 -6.26
N PRO A 80 2.84 14.93 -6.38
CA PRO A 80 3.76 14.27 -7.32
C PRO A 80 4.06 12.81 -6.98
N THR A 81 3.85 12.38 -5.73
CA THR A 81 3.99 10.98 -5.34
C THR A 81 2.79 10.18 -5.82
N ALA A 82 1.57 10.74 -5.77
CA ALA A 82 0.38 10.10 -6.31
C ALA A 82 0.56 9.76 -7.79
N GLU A 83 1.05 10.74 -8.57
CA GLU A 83 1.35 10.57 -9.99
C GLU A 83 2.42 9.51 -10.24
N ARG A 84 3.55 9.60 -9.52
CA ARG A 84 4.68 8.66 -9.66
C ARG A 84 4.30 7.22 -9.32
N VAL A 85 3.54 7.01 -8.23
CA VAL A 85 3.10 5.66 -7.86
C VAL A 85 2.12 5.13 -8.91
N SER A 86 1.12 5.92 -9.30
CA SER A 86 0.08 5.46 -10.23
C SER A 86 0.62 5.12 -11.62
N THR A 87 1.60 5.89 -12.12
CA THR A 87 2.22 5.65 -13.44
C THR A 87 3.14 4.43 -13.47
N MET A 88 3.60 3.97 -12.31
CA MET A 88 4.39 2.73 -12.21
C MET A 88 3.54 1.48 -12.22
N VAL A 89 2.28 1.59 -11.80
CA VAL A 89 1.39 0.45 -11.59
C VAL A 89 0.73 0.04 -12.91
N ASP A 90 0.60 -1.27 -13.15
CA ASP A 90 -0.11 -1.77 -14.33
C ASP A 90 -1.58 -1.27 -14.31
N PRO A 91 -2.03 -0.56 -15.37
CA PRO A 91 -3.41 -0.06 -15.45
C PRO A 91 -4.48 -1.14 -15.24
N ALA A 92 -4.20 -2.41 -15.54
CA ALA A 92 -5.13 -3.52 -15.34
C ALA A 92 -5.46 -3.80 -13.87
N VAL A 93 -4.58 -3.40 -12.94
CA VAL A 93 -4.76 -3.63 -11.50
C VAL A 93 -4.66 -2.35 -10.67
N LEU A 94 -4.57 -1.18 -11.33
CA LEU A 94 -4.38 0.11 -10.67
C LEU A 94 -5.43 0.38 -9.60
N ASP A 95 -6.72 0.29 -9.90
CA ASP A 95 -7.78 0.58 -8.92
C ASP A 95 -7.69 -0.34 -7.68
N LEU A 96 -7.39 -1.62 -7.88
CA LEU A 96 -7.23 -2.57 -6.77
C LEU A 96 -5.97 -2.28 -5.96
N PHE A 97 -4.87 -1.90 -6.60
CA PHE A 97 -3.66 -1.45 -5.93
C PHE A 97 -3.92 -0.21 -5.07
N LEU A 98 -4.67 0.78 -5.57
CA LEU A 98 -5.03 1.98 -4.80
C LEU A 98 -5.88 1.61 -3.57
N THR A 99 -6.85 0.70 -3.72
CA THR A 99 -7.63 0.19 -2.58
C THR A 99 -6.73 -0.54 -1.59
N GLY A 100 -5.80 -1.37 -2.06
CA GLY A 100 -4.82 -2.05 -1.21
C GLY A 100 -3.99 -1.08 -0.38
N ALA A 101 -3.46 -0.02 -0.99
CA ALA A 101 -2.74 1.05 -0.30
C ALA A 101 -3.61 1.75 0.77
N ALA A 102 -4.91 1.93 0.53
CA ALA A 102 -5.83 2.45 1.54
C ALA A 102 -6.15 1.41 2.65
N ILE A 103 -6.16 0.12 2.35
CA ILE A 103 -6.33 -0.96 3.34
C ILE A 103 -5.09 -1.08 4.24
N HIS A 104 -3.89 -0.86 3.71
CA HIS A 104 -2.68 -0.71 4.52
C HIS A 104 -2.88 0.33 5.63
N GLU A 105 -3.43 1.49 5.29
CA GLU A 105 -3.76 2.54 6.27
C GLU A 105 -4.82 2.12 7.29
N VAL A 106 -5.80 1.29 6.90
CA VAL A 106 -6.75 0.66 7.84
C VAL A 106 -6.01 -0.24 8.85
N GLY A 107 -4.95 -0.92 8.42
CA GLY A 107 -4.07 -1.68 9.32
C GLY A 107 -3.45 -0.81 10.41
N HIS A 108 -2.92 0.36 10.04
CA HIS A 108 -2.44 1.32 11.03
C HIS A 108 -3.56 1.83 11.95
N CYS A 109 -4.75 2.13 11.42
CA CYS A 109 -5.89 2.54 12.23
C CYS A 109 -6.22 1.51 13.30
N HIS A 110 -6.35 0.24 12.91
CA HIS A 110 -6.65 -0.85 13.83
C HIS A 110 -5.65 -0.89 15.00
N ARG A 111 -4.34 -0.85 14.72
CA ARG A 111 -3.32 -0.89 15.77
C ARG A 111 -3.31 0.35 16.64
N ARG A 112 -3.46 1.54 16.07
CA ARG A 112 -3.50 2.80 16.85
C ARG A 112 -4.69 2.81 17.81
N LEU A 113 -5.85 2.32 17.37
CA LEU A 113 -7.05 2.19 18.21
C LEU A 113 -6.90 1.15 19.33
N GLN A 114 -6.00 0.18 19.17
CA GLN A 114 -5.62 -0.78 20.21
C GLN A 114 -4.48 -0.29 21.13
N GLY A 115 -4.09 0.98 21.04
CA GLY A 115 -3.11 1.60 21.93
C GLY A 115 -1.65 1.42 21.49
N TYR A 116 -1.39 0.94 20.27
CA TYR A 116 -0.04 0.95 19.72
C TYR A 116 0.38 2.39 19.38
N PRO A 117 1.53 2.88 19.91
CA PRO A 117 1.92 4.27 19.75
C PRO A 117 2.42 4.56 18.33
N HIS A 118 2.18 5.78 17.87
CA HIS A 118 2.73 6.31 16.62
C HIS A 118 4.23 6.65 16.80
N ASN A 119 5.06 5.60 16.79
CA ASN A 119 6.49 5.64 17.09
C ASN A 119 7.30 6.57 16.18
N GLU A 120 6.82 6.84 14.97
CA GLU A 120 7.49 7.73 14.02
C GLU A 120 7.59 9.18 14.53
N LYS A 121 6.51 9.74 15.11
CA LYS A 121 6.55 11.09 15.71
C LYS A 121 7.51 11.19 16.89
N LEU A 122 7.80 10.09 17.56
CA LEU A 122 8.70 10.04 18.72
C LEU A 122 10.17 9.89 18.31
N LEU A 123 10.46 9.31 17.14
CA LEU A 123 11.83 9.04 16.70
C LEU A 123 12.72 10.31 16.67
N PRO A 124 12.29 11.48 16.15
CA PRO A 124 13.12 12.69 16.15
C PRO A 124 13.55 13.16 17.55
N VAL A 125 12.72 12.90 18.57
CA VAL A 125 12.98 13.32 19.96
C VAL A 125 14.08 12.47 20.61
N VAL A 126 14.20 11.21 20.19
CA VAL A 126 15.07 10.21 20.83
C VAL A 126 16.23 9.76 19.94
N ALA A 127 16.33 10.28 18.71
CA ALA A 127 17.28 9.83 17.68
C ALA A 127 18.76 10.00 18.08
N TRP A 128 19.07 10.82 19.08
CA TRP A 128 20.43 11.08 19.57
C TRP A 128 20.96 9.97 20.49
N ILE A 129 20.12 9.06 20.99
CA ILE A 129 20.53 7.91 21.80
C ILE A 129 20.52 6.66 20.92
N GLY A 130 21.70 6.17 20.51
CA GLY A 130 21.86 5.07 19.54
C GLY A 130 20.97 3.84 19.80
N PRO A 131 21.02 3.21 20.99
CA PRO A 131 20.17 2.07 21.33
C PRO A 131 18.66 2.37 21.26
N VAL A 132 18.26 3.57 21.67
CA VAL A 132 16.84 3.99 21.65
C VAL A 132 16.38 4.23 20.21
N LYS A 133 17.21 4.90 19.39
CA LYS A 133 16.95 5.06 17.95
C LYS A 133 16.71 3.70 17.29
N GLN A 134 17.59 2.73 17.50
CA GLN A 134 17.47 1.39 16.92
C GLN A 134 16.18 0.69 17.38
N TRP A 135 15.85 0.81 18.67
CA TRP A 135 14.60 0.28 19.22
C TRP A 135 13.36 0.88 18.57
N PHE A 136 13.31 2.21 18.39
CA PHE A 136 12.20 2.90 17.72
C PHE A 136 12.13 2.53 16.23
N THR A 137 13.26 2.49 15.52
CA THR A 137 13.32 2.08 14.11
C THR A 137 12.72 0.68 13.91
N ARG A 138 13.04 -0.28 14.78
CA ARG A 138 12.46 -1.63 14.71
C ARG A 138 10.95 -1.63 14.91
N ARG A 139 10.44 -0.77 15.80
CA ARG A 139 8.99 -0.66 16.05
C ARG A 139 8.25 0.01 14.90
N ILE A 140 8.86 1.01 14.26
CA ILE A 140 8.31 1.62 13.04
C ILE A 140 8.26 0.58 11.93
N LEU A 141 9.34 -0.17 11.69
CA LEU A 141 9.33 -1.24 10.70
C LEU A 141 8.27 -2.32 11.00
N THR A 142 8.08 -2.67 12.28
CA THR A 142 7.03 -3.62 12.67
C THR A 142 5.62 -3.08 12.40
N GLU A 143 5.44 -1.77 12.53
CA GLU A 143 4.17 -1.09 12.26
C GLU A 143 3.85 -1.11 10.76
N GLU A 144 4.82 -0.75 9.92
CA GLU A 144 4.70 -0.80 8.46
C GLU A 144 4.49 -2.24 7.95
N ALA A 145 5.24 -3.20 8.50
CA ALA A 145 5.08 -4.61 8.14
C ALA A 145 3.70 -5.13 8.51
N TYR A 146 3.13 -4.72 9.65
CA TYR A 146 1.76 -5.09 10.01
C TYR A 146 0.74 -4.53 9.03
N ALA A 147 0.89 -3.27 8.63
CA ALA A 147 -0.01 -2.60 7.71
C ALA A 147 0.04 -3.26 6.32
N ASP A 148 1.24 -3.60 5.82
CA ASP A 148 1.39 -4.43 4.60
C ASP A 148 0.76 -5.82 4.77
N MET A 149 0.92 -6.47 5.93
CA MET A 149 0.29 -7.77 6.16
C MET A 149 -1.24 -7.69 6.26
N THR A 150 -1.79 -6.52 6.61
CA THR A 150 -3.24 -6.26 6.56
C THR A 150 -3.72 -6.19 5.12
N GLU A 151 -3.00 -5.47 4.25
CA GLU A 151 -3.26 -5.44 2.81
C GLU A 151 -3.15 -6.83 2.18
N VAL A 152 -2.10 -7.59 2.52
CA VAL A 152 -1.90 -8.97 2.06
C VAL A 152 -3.07 -9.87 2.46
N ALA A 153 -3.49 -9.84 3.72
CA ALA A 153 -4.60 -10.65 4.22
C ALA A 153 -5.91 -10.28 3.51
N TRP A 154 -6.13 -8.99 3.26
CA TRP A 154 -7.31 -8.50 2.55
C TRP A 154 -7.33 -8.94 1.08
N LEU A 155 -6.21 -8.81 0.36
CA LEU A 155 -6.10 -9.30 -1.02
C LEU A 155 -6.33 -10.81 -1.10
N ALA A 156 -5.74 -11.58 -0.17
CA ALA A 156 -5.90 -13.04 -0.14
C ALA A 156 -7.37 -13.45 0.05
N ARG A 157 -8.12 -12.72 0.86
CA ARG A 157 -9.53 -13.00 1.15
C ARG A 157 -10.48 -12.54 0.05
N TYR A 158 -10.36 -11.30 -0.38
CA TYR A 158 -11.38 -10.65 -1.22
C TYR A 158 -11.01 -10.61 -2.70
N HIS A 159 -9.72 -10.76 -3.03
CA HIS A 159 -9.23 -10.68 -4.41
C HIS A 159 -8.23 -11.81 -4.77
N PRO A 160 -8.49 -13.08 -4.42
CA PRO A 160 -7.50 -14.15 -4.60
C PRO A 160 -7.10 -14.36 -6.07
N GLN A 161 -7.97 -14.05 -7.03
CA GLN A 161 -7.66 -14.17 -8.46
C GLN A 161 -6.69 -13.10 -8.98
N GLN A 162 -6.62 -11.94 -8.31
CA GLN A 162 -5.73 -10.83 -8.68
C GLN A 162 -4.54 -10.70 -7.73
N TYR A 163 -4.48 -11.53 -6.68
CA TYR A 163 -3.48 -11.49 -5.61
C TYR A 163 -2.05 -11.39 -6.16
N ASP A 164 -1.65 -12.34 -7.01
CA ASP A 164 -0.27 -12.38 -7.52
C ASP A 164 0.09 -11.14 -8.34
N ALA A 165 -0.85 -10.64 -9.15
CA ALA A 165 -0.64 -9.46 -9.97
C ALA A 165 -0.46 -8.21 -9.08
N VAL A 166 -1.35 -7.99 -8.10
CA VAL A 166 -1.26 -6.84 -7.20
C VAL A 166 -0.03 -6.93 -6.30
N MET A 167 0.30 -8.12 -5.79
CA MET A 167 1.49 -8.31 -4.95
C MET A 167 2.80 -7.97 -5.68
N GLN A 168 2.89 -8.25 -6.98
CA GLN A 168 4.02 -7.84 -7.80
C GLN A 168 4.13 -6.30 -7.87
N GLU A 169 3.00 -5.62 -7.99
CA GLU A 169 2.94 -4.15 -8.03
C GLU A 169 3.32 -3.52 -6.68
N ILE A 170 2.83 -4.08 -5.56
CA ILE A 170 3.22 -3.68 -4.19
C ILE A 170 4.74 -3.84 -4.01
N HIS A 171 5.27 -5.02 -4.35
CA HIS A 171 6.70 -5.30 -4.26
C HIS A 171 7.53 -4.32 -5.10
N LYS A 172 7.10 -4.02 -6.34
CA LYS A 172 7.75 -3.06 -7.24
C LYS A 172 7.76 -1.65 -6.66
N VAL A 173 6.64 -1.17 -6.13
CA VAL A 173 6.53 0.16 -5.50
C VAL A 173 7.42 0.24 -4.25
N ARG A 174 7.34 -0.75 -3.35
CA ARG A 174 8.19 -0.82 -2.14
C ARG A 174 9.68 -0.87 -2.47
N THR A 175 10.06 -1.58 -3.53
CA THR A 175 11.46 -1.62 -4.02
C THR A 175 11.92 -0.26 -4.53
N ARG A 176 11.07 0.47 -5.25
CA ARG A 176 11.43 1.77 -5.85
C ARG A 176 11.53 2.89 -4.82
N PHE A 177 10.61 2.92 -3.86
CA PHE A 177 10.54 3.92 -2.80
C PHE A 177 11.11 3.39 -1.48
N ARG A 178 12.16 2.56 -1.56
CA ARG A 178 12.73 1.88 -0.40
C ARG A 178 13.33 2.89 0.57
N GLU A 179 12.68 3.03 1.71
CA GLU A 179 13.17 3.74 2.87
C GLU A 179 13.38 2.75 4.01
N PRO A 180 14.39 2.91 4.89
CA PRO A 180 14.66 1.93 5.95
C PRO A 180 13.47 1.61 6.86
N LYS A 181 12.55 2.57 7.05
CA LYS A 181 11.33 2.39 7.83
C LYS A 181 10.24 1.59 7.10
N HIS A 182 10.24 1.62 5.77
CA HIS A 182 9.29 0.97 4.87
C HIS A 182 9.87 -0.30 4.21
N ASP A 183 11.00 -0.80 4.68
CA ASP A 183 11.69 -1.96 4.09
C ASP A 183 11.05 -3.28 4.52
N THR A 184 9.79 -3.46 4.12
CA THR A 184 8.94 -4.61 4.41
C THR A 184 9.08 -5.74 3.38
N LEU A 185 10.00 -5.59 2.42
CA LEU A 185 10.25 -6.55 1.34
C LEU A 185 10.39 -8.01 1.83
N PRO A 186 11.10 -8.31 2.95
CA PRO A 186 11.20 -9.69 3.44
C PRO A 186 9.83 -10.33 3.74
N TRP A 187 8.87 -9.57 4.28
CA TRP A 187 7.51 -10.06 4.54
C TRP A 187 6.73 -10.27 3.23
N LEU A 188 6.86 -9.33 2.29
CA LEU A 188 6.19 -9.38 0.99
C LEU A 188 6.70 -10.56 0.15
N GLU A 189 8.00 -10.80 0.10
CA GLU A 189 8.61 -11.91 -0.62
C GLU A 189 8.10 -13.26 -0.10
N ILE A 190 7.95 -13.42 1.22
CA ILE A 190 7.39 -14.65 1.79
C ILE A 190 5.89 -14.75 1.49
N ALA A 191 5.13 -13.66 1.58
CA ALA A 191 3.71 -13.64 1.21
C ALA A 191 3.53 -14.08 -0.26
N MET A 192 4.30 -13.51 -1.18
CA MET A 192 4.32 -13.90 -2.60
C MET A 192 4.69 -15.37 -2.80
N ALA A 193 5.73 -15.87 -2.11
CA ALA A 193 6.15 -17.27 -2.22
C ALA A 193 5.10 -18.25 -1.66
N THR A 194 4.28 -17.81 -0.71
CA THR A 194 3.27 -18.66 -0.06
C THR A 194 1.88 -18.59 -0.69
N GLY A 195 1.66 -17.63 -1.60
CA GLY A 195 0.41 -17.39 -2.31
C GLY A 195 -0.70 -16.83 -1.42
N PRO A 196 -1.91 -16.60 -1.97
CA PRO A 196 -3.05 -16.13 -1.20
C PRO A 196 -3.41 -17.16 -0.13
N ARG A 197 -3.30 -16.77 1.14
CA ARG A 197 -3.69 -17.60 2.29
C ARG A 197 -4.74 -16.90 3.11
N ASP A 198 -5.89 -17.55 3.23
CA ASP A 198 -6.97 -17.14 4.10
C ASP A 198 -7.53 -18.39 4.81
N ASP A 199 -7.65 -18.33 6.14
CA ASP A 199 -8.22 -19.38 6.98
C ASP A 199 -9.59 -19.00 7.58
N GLY A 200 -10.19 -17.91 7.08
CA GLY A 200 -11.53 -17.45 7.48
C GLY A 200 -11.60 -16.78 8.84
N ARG A 201 -10.46 -16.56 9.51
CA ARG A 201 -10.38 -15.90 10.82
C ARG A 201 -10.56 -14.39 10.69
N ASP A 202 -10.54 -13.68 11.81
CA ASP A 202 -10.44 -12.23 11.79
C ASP A 202 -9.25 -11.75 10.94
N LEU A 203 -9.46 -10.72 10.11
CA LEU A 203 -8.47 -10.27 9.13
C LEU A 203 -7.22 -9.69 9.80
N PHE A 204 -7.39 -8.98 10.91
CA PHE A 204 -6.28 -8.40 11.67
C PHE A 204 -5.49 -9.47 12.42
N LEU A 205 -6.17 -10.52 12.90
CA LEU A 205 -5.50 -11.70 13.43
C LEU A 205 -4.67 -12.43 12.37
N LEU A 206 -5.17 -12.52 11.13
CA LEU A 206 -4.41 -13.09 10.02
C LEU A 206 -3.17 -12.22 9.68
N ALA A 207 -3.31 -10.89 9.71
CA ALA A 207 -2.20 -9.96 9.55
C ALA A 207 -1.11 -10.15 10.63
N ASP A 208 -1.50 -10.29 11.90
CA ASP A 208 -0.57 -10.58 13.01
C ASP A 208 0.15 -11.93 12.85
N MET A 209 -0.56 -12.94 12.36
CA MET A 209 0.04 -14.25 12.07
C MET A 209 1.07 -14.16 10.94
N HIS A 210 0.76 -13.43 9.87
CA HIS A 210 1.72 -13.18 8.80
C HIS A 210 2.93 -12.40 9.32
N LEU A 211 2.71 -11.33 10.08
CA LEU A 211 3.78 -10.55 10.70
C LEU A 211 4.72 -11.41 11.56
N SER A 212 4.15 -12.30 12.38
CA SER A 212 4.89 -13.13 13.34
C SER A 212 5.61 -14.31 12.69
N ARG A 213 5.04 -14.87 11.61
CA ARG A 213 5.62 -16.01 10.89
C ARG A 213 6.90 -15.62 10.14
N TYR A 214 7.11 -14.33 9.90
CA TYR A 214 8.19 -13.80 9.08
C TYR A 214 9.25 -13.04 9.93
N ARG A 215 9.30 -13.30 11.25
CA ARG A 215 10.31 -12.78 12.19
C ARG A 215 11.54 -13.67 12.32
#